data_AF-A0A920GTQ0-F1
#
_entry.id   AF-A0A920GTQ0-F1
#
_cell.length_a   1.000
_cell.length_b   1.000
_cell.length_c   1.000
_cell.angle_alpha   90.00
_cell.angle_beta   90.00
_cell.angle_gamma   90.00
#
_symmetry.space_group_name_H-M   'P 1'
#
loop_
_entity.id
_entity.type
_entity.pdbx_description
1 polymer ?
#
loop_
_entity_poly.entity_id
_entity_poly.type
_entity_poly.pdbx_seq_one_letter_code
_entity_poly.pdbx_strand_id
1 'polypeptide(L)' 'MHAFCSNLVSVAIRLIPIGQTEGQRIMLGLSSKISDLVQSASESEIDDLNSACFFSDVSAMEHEHLQPRVFKT' A
#
# COMPACT_ATOMS: atom_id res chain seq x y z
N MET A 1 3.20 -9.70 -3.50
CA MET A 1 3.45 -8.25 -3.30
C MET A 1 3.09 -7.38 -4.51
N HIS A 2 3.55 -7.69 -5.73
CA HIS A 2 3.27 -6.84 -6.91
C HIS A 2 1.78 -6.55 -7.17
N ALA A 3 0.89 -7.55 -7.11
CA ALA A 3 -0.54 -7.34 -7.37
C ALA A 3 -1.20 -6.39 -6.35
N PHE A 4 -0.79 -6.43 -5.09
CA PHE A 4 -1.29 -5.55 -4.03
C PHE A 4 -0.82 -4.11 -4.25
N CYS A 5 0.47 -3.91 -4.52
CA CYS A 5 1.01 -2.58 -4.83
C CYS A 5 0.37 -1.98 -6.09
N SER A 6 0.18 -2.77 -7.15
CA SER A 6 -0.52 -2.34 -8.36
C SER A 6 -1.97 -1.91 -8.08
N ASN A 7 -2.66 -2.59 -7.16
CA ASN A 7 -4.01 -2.21 -6.76
C ASN A 7 -4.02 -0.85 -6.05
N LEU A 8 -3.13 -0.62 -5.08
CA LEU A 8 -3.01 0.66 -4.37
C LEU A 8 -2.66 1.81 -5.32
N VAL A 9 -1.74 1.59 -6.27
CA VAL A 9 -1.39 2.59 -7.29
C VAL A 9 -2.58 2.90 -8.20
N SER A 10 -3.37 1.89 -8.58
CA SER A 10 -4.60 2.09 -9.36
C SER A 10 -5.63 2.94 -8.62
N VAL A 11 -5.77 2.74 -7.30
CA VAL A 11 -6.62 3.58 -6.44
C VAL A 11 -6.09 5.00 -6.38
N ALA A 12 -4.79 5.19 -6.16
CA ALA A 12 -4.15 6.52 -6.10
C ALA A 12 -4.30 7.32 -7.40
N ILE A 13 -4.15 6.65 -8.57
CA ILE A 13 -4.40 7.26 -9.89
C ILE A 13 -5.81 7.85 -10.00
N ARG A 14 -6.81 7.16 -9.44
CA ARG A 14 -8.21 7.59 -9.52
C ARG A 14 -8.56 8.67 -8.49
N LEU A 15 -7.91 8.68 -7.32
CA LEU A 15 -8.21 9.61 -6.23
C LEU A 15 -7.39 10.92 -6.26
N ILE A 16 -6.14 10.88 -6.72
CA ILE A 16 -5.18 12.01 -6.70
C ILE A 16 -5.01 12.66 -8.10
N PRO A 17 -5.91 12.37 -9.05
CA PRO A 17 -5.73 12.50 -10.51
C PRO A 17 -4.29 12.46 -11.08
N ILE A 18 -3.45 11.52 -10.66
CA ILE A 18 -2.12 11.35 -11.28
C ILE A 18 -2.22 10.58 -12.61
N GLY A 19 -1.43 10.97 -13.62
CA GLY A 19 -1.44 10.33 -14.94
C GLY A 19 -0.94 8.88 -14.92
N GLN A 20 -1.35 8.07 -15.90
CA GLN A 20 -0.92 6.65 -16.04
C GLN A 20 0.61 6.49 -16.07
N THR A 21 1.31 7.37 -16.78
CA THR A 21 2.77 7.38 -16.86
C THR A 21 3.41 7.61 -15.49
N GLU A 22 2.85 8.50 -14.68
CA GLU A 22 3.32 8.74 -13.31
C GLU A 22 3.03 7.54 -12.41
N GLY A 23 1.88 6.88 -12.59
CA GLY A 23 1.58 5.61 -11.92
C GLY A 23 2.60 4.50 -12.20
N GLN A 24 3.02 4.35 -13.46
CA GLN A 24 4.08 3.42 -13.83
C GLN A 24 5.44 3.80 -13.22
N ARG A 25 5.77 5.10 -13.16
CA ARG A 25 6.99 5.57 -12.50
C ARG A 25 6.99 5.26 -11.00
N ILE A 26 5.85 5.42 -10.33
CA ILE A 26 5.69 5.07 -8.92
C ILE A 26 5.90 3.56 -8.73
N MET A 27 5.28 2.72 -9.58
CA MET A 27 5.48 1.26 -9.52
C MET A 27 6.94 0.86 -9.70
N LEU A 28 7.64 1.48 -10.66
CA LEU A 28 9.08 1.26 -10.86
C LEU A 28 9.89 1.68 -9.63
N GLY A 29 9.59 2.84 -9.04
CA GLY A 29 10.26 3.33 -7.83
C GLY A 29 9.98 2.49 -6.58
N LEU A 30 8.83 1.81 -6.52
CA LEU A 30 8.50 0.88 -5.44
C LEU A 30 9.19 -0.49 -5.60
N SER A 31 9.61 -0.85 -6.81
CA SER A 31 10.20 -2.17 -7.08
C SER A 31 11.42 -2.47 -6.22
N SER A 32 12.34 -1.51 -6.04
CA SER A 32 13.52 -1.69 -5.19
C SER A 32 13.14 -1.81 -3.72
N LYS A 33 12.26 -0.94 -3.22
CA LYS A 33 11.78 -0.98 -1.84
C LYS A 33 11.06 -2.29 -1.49
N ILE A 34 10.29 -2.83 -2.42
CA ILE A 34 9.64 -4.14 -2.25
C ILE A 34 10.70 -5.24 -2.17
N SER A 35 11.74 -5.18 -3.01
CA SER A 35 12.84 -6.15 -2.95
C SER A 35 13.56 -6.10 -1.61
N ASP A 36 13.88 -4.90 -1.11
CA ASP A 36 14.53 -4.71 0.19
C ASP A 36 13.64 -5.24 1.33
N LEU A 37 12.34 -4.93 1.29
CA LEU A 37 11.38 -5.42 2.28
C LEU A 37 11.26 -6.94 2.28
N VAL A 38 11.27 -7.57 1.10
CA VAL A 38 11.25 -9.04 0.98
C VAL A 38 12.50 -9.65 1.60
N GLN A 39 13.67 -9.06 1.37
CA GLN A 39 14.91 -9.53 1.98
C GLN A 39 14.85 -9.40 3.50
N SER A 40 14.49 -8.23 4.03
CA SER A 40 14.38 -8.03 5.48
C SER A 40 13.34 -8.96 6.12
N ALA A 41 12.18 -9.14 5.48
CA ALA A 41 11.15 -10.04 5.99
C ALA A 41 11.58 -11.52 5.96
N SER A 42 12.47 -11.91 5.03
CA SER A 42 13.01 -13.27 4.99
C SER A 42 14.04 -13.55 6.10
N GLU A 43 14.62 -12.50 6.66
CA GLU A 43 15.59 -12.56 7.76
C GLU A 43 14.94 -12.34 9.13
N SER A 44 13.66 -11.95 9.18
CA SER A 44 12.91 -11.72 10.41
C SER A 44 12.56 -13.01 11.16
N GLU A 45 12.58 -12.94 12.48
CA GLU A 45 12.16 -14.04 13.36
C GLU A 45 10.68 -13.90 13.77
N ILE A 46 10.14 -14.94 14.42
CA ILE A 46 8.74 -14.94 14.88
C ILE A 46 8.44 -13.78 15.83
N ASP A 47 9.43 -13.37 16.63
CA ASP A 47 9.31 -12.30 17.62
C ASP A 47 9.25 -10.90 16.97
N ASP A 48 9.66 -10.77 15.70
CA ASP A 48 9.55 -9.53 14.92
C ASP A 48 8.14 -9.33 14.35
N LEU A 49 7.30 -10.37 14.36
CA LEU A 49 5.92 -10.29 13.89
C LEU A 49 5.08 -9.44 14.84
N ASN A 50 4.80 -8.22 14.39
CA ASN A 50 3.87 -7.31 15.04
C ASN A 50 2.64 -7.11 14.16
N SER A 51 1.49 -6.88 14.81
CA SER A 51 0.21 -6.66 14.14
C SER A 51 -0.25 -5.20 14.19
N ALA A 52 0.52 -4.33 14.83
CA ALA A 52 0.13 -2.94 15.07
C ALA A 52 0.69 -2.05 13.97
N CYS A 53 -0.19 -1.44 13.17
CA CYS A 53 0.17 -0.46 12.16
C CYS A 53 -0.65 0.81 12.39
N PHE A 54 -0.30 1.55 13.43
CA PHE A 54 -1.11 2.62 14.03
C PHE A 54 -1.80 3.54 13.01
N PHE A 55 -1.04 4.09 12.05
CA PHE A 55 -1.61 4.96 11.03
C PHE A 55 -2.55 4.23 10.07
N SER A 56 -2.19 3.03 9.62
CA SER A 56 -3.04 2.22 8.75
C SER A 56 -4.33 1.81 9.46
N ASP A 57 -4.25 1.45 10.74
CA ASP A 57 -5.39 1.04 11.56
C ASP A 57 -6.37 2.21 11.74
N VAL A 58 -5.86 3.41 12.08
CA VAL A 58 -6.68 4.62 12.21
C VAL A 58 -7.33 4.99 10.87
N SER A 59 -6.57 4.99 9.77
CA SER A 59 -7.13 5.29 8.45
C SER A 59 -8.19 4.27 8.01
N ALA A 60 -8.07 3.00 8.39
CA ALA A 60 -9.10 1.99 8.14
C ALA A 60 -10.38 2.28 8.94
N MET A 61 -10.26 2.68 10.21
CA MET A 61 -11.39 3.09 11.05
C MET A 61 -12.10 4.33 10.48
N GLU A 62 -11.35 5.33 10.02
CA GLU A 62 -11.92 6.51 9.35
C GLU A 62 -12.62 6.14 8.04
N HIS A 63 -12.00 5.26 7.23
CA HIS A 63 -12.59 4.77 5.98
C HIS A 63 -13.92 4.03 6.20
N GLU A 64 -14.11 3.39 7.36
CA GLU A 64 -15.38 2.76 7.70
C GLU A 64 -16.53 3.77 7.81
N HIS A 65 -16.23 4.99 8.27
CA HIS A 65 -17.18 6.08 8.47
C HIS A 65 -17.31 7.02 7.25
N LEU A 66 -16.41 6.93 6.28
CA LEU A 66 -16.41 7.78 5.07
C LEU A 66 -17.68 7.53 4.24
N GLN A 67 -18.40 8.58 3.83
CA GLN A 67 -19.55 8.48 2.91
C GLN A 67 -19.47 9.59 1.84
N PRO A 68 -19.55 9.28 0.53
CA PRO A 68 -19.64 7.94 -0.07
C PRO A 68 -18.29 7.20 -0.11
N ARG A 69 -18.31 5.86 -0.04
CA ARG A 69 -17.11 5.02 -0.23
C ARG A 69 -16.96 4.57 -1.67
N VAL A 70 -15.90 5.07 -2.32
CA VAL A 70 -15.60 4.76 -3.73
C VAL A 70 -14.93 3.38 -3.87
N PHE A 71 -14.16 2.96 -2.87
CA PHE A 71 -13.48 1.67 -2.80
C PHE A 71 -13.91 0.92 -1.56
N LYS A 72 -13.95 -0.42 -1.63
CA LYS A 72 -14.26 -1.29 -0.50
C LYS A 72 -12.95 -1.88 0.03
N THR A 73 -12.78 -1.86 1.35
CA THR A 73 -11.69 -2.53 2.06
C THR A 73 -11.96 -4.02 2.12
#